data_AF-A0A379WM82-F1
#
_entry.id   AF-A0A379WM82-F1
#
_cell.length_a   1.000
_cell.length_b   1.000
_cell.length_c   1.000
_cell.angle_alpha   90.00
_cell.angle_beta   90.00
_cell.angle_gamma   90.00
#
_symmetry.space_group_name_H-M   'P 1'
#
loop_
_entity.id
_entity.type
_entity.pdbx_description
1 polymer ?
#
loop_
_entity_poly.entity_id
_entity_poly.type
_entity_poly.pdbx_seq_one_letter_code
_entity_poly.pdbx_strand_id
1 'polypeptide(L)'
;MYGNSLLVAEEAEAILARQGHSATVFEDPELSDWQQYQDKVALVVTSTTGQGDLPDSIAPLFHGIKDTLGFQPNLRYGVIALGDSSYPNFCNGGKQF
;
A
#
# COMPACT_ATOMS: atom_id res chain seq x y z
N MET A 1 -12.31 1.92 -10.30
CA MET A 1 -11.17 2.33 -11.14
C MET A 1 -9.97 1.53 -10.66
N TYR A 2 -9.77 0.32 -11.19
CA TYR A 2 -8.97 -0.73 -10.52
C TYR A 2 -7.55 -0.90 -11.07
N GLY A 3 -7.15 -0.20 -12.14
CA GLY A 3 -5.87 -0.46 -12.83
C GLY A 3 -4.71 0.48 -12.53
N ASN A 4 -4.96 1.69 -12.01
CA ASN A 4 -3.89 2.69 -11.92
C ASN A 4 -2.89 2.43 -10.78
N SER A 5 -3.34 1.89 -9.64
CA SER A 5 -2.45 1.61 -8.52
C SER A 5 -1.52 0.43 -8.78
N LEU A 6 -2.00 -0.60 -9.48
CA LEU A 6 -1.18 -1.75 -9.84
C LEU A 6 -0.02 -1.34 -10.75
N LEU A 7 -0.31 -0.60 -11.83
CA LEU A 7 0.72 -0.12 -12.74
C LEU A 7 1.80 0.70 -12.02
N VAL A 8 1.40 1.54 -11.07
CA VAL A 8 2.35 2.33 -10.27
C VAL A 8 3.19 1.44 -9.36
N ALA A 9 2.63 0.36 -8.82
CA ALA A 9 3.38 -0.61 -8.03
C ALA A 9 4.43 -1.36 -8.86
N GLU A 10 4.06 -1.81 -10.07
CA GLU A 10 4.98 -2.45 -11.02
C GLU A 10 6.12 -1.51 -11.45
N GLU A 11 5.81 -0.25 -11.74
CA GLU A 11 6.83 0.76 -12.05
C GLU A 11 7.74 1.03 -10.86
N ALA A 12 7.20 1.09 -9.63
CA ALA A 12 7.99 1.25 -8.42
C ALA A 12 8.94 0.06 -8.20
N GLU A 13 8.47 -1.17 -8.42
CA GLU A 13 9.30 -2.37 -8.38
C GLU A 13 10.44 -2.29 -9.40
N ALA A 14 10.15 -1.94 -10.65
CA ALA A 14 11.16 -1.80 -11.70
C ALA A 14 12.21 -0.73 -11.36
N ILE A 15 11.79 0.41 -10.79
CA ILE A 15 12.72 1.47 -10.35
C ILE A 15 13.61 0.98 -9.19
N LEU A 16 13.03 0.33 -8.19
CA LEU A 16 13.77 -0.22 -7.04
C LEU A 16 14.78 -1.29 -7.48
N ALA A 17 14.39 -2.17 -8.40
CA ALA A 17 15.26 -3.17 -9.00
C ALA A 17 16.46 -2.53 -9.72
N ARG A 18 16.24 -1.46 -10.50
CA ARG A 18 17.33 -0.71 -11.17
C ARG A 18 18.27 -0.02 -10.17
N GLN A 19 17.79 0.33 -8.99
CA GLN A 19 18.60 0.89 -7.90
C GLN A 19 19.33 -0.18 -7.06
N GLY A 20 19.13 -1.47 -7.36
CA GLY A 20 19.78 -2.58 -6.68
C GLY A 20 19.02 -3.12 -5.47
N HIS A 21 17.74 -2.75 -5.31
CA HIS A 21 16.86 -3.29 -4.27
C HIS A 21 16.02 -4.46 -4.80
N SER A 22 15.78 -5.48 -3.98
CA SER A 22 14.82 -6.54 -4.29
C SER A 22 13.43 -6.09 -3.83
N ALA A 23 12.52 -5.87 -4.77
CA ALA A 23 11.12 -5.54 -4.52
C ALA A 23 10.22 -6.64 -5.11
N THR A 24 9.02 -6.78 -4.55
CA THR A 24 8.01 -7.74 -5.00
C THR A 24 6.65 -7.07 -4.88
N VAL A 25 5.87 -7.07 -5.96
CA VAL A 25 4.48 -6.58 -5.97
C VAL A 25 3.52 -7.66 -5.47
N PHE A 26 2.56 -7.26 -4.63
CA PHE A 26 1.46 -8.10 -4.16
C PHE A 26 0.13 -7.44 -4.59
N GLU A 27 -0.59 -8.08 -5.52
CA GLU A 27 -1.86 -7.54 -6.05
C GLU A 27 -3.03 -7.69 -5.06
N ASP A 28 -3.11 -8.86 -4.41
CA ASP A 28 -4.05 -9.19 -3.35
C ASP A 28 -3.26 -9.48 -2.08
N PRO A 29 -2.78 -8.45 -1.37
CA PRO A 29 -1.83 -8.65 -0.29
C PRO A 29 -2.53 -9.23 0.94
N GLU A 30 -1.95 -10.30 1.49
CA GLU A 30 -2.43 -10.89 2.74
C GLU A 30 -1.65 -10.35 3.95
N LEU A 31 -2.24 -10.49 5.14
CA LEU A 31 -1.54 -10.15 6.38
C LEU A 31 -0.27 -10.99 6.58
N SER A 32 -0.30 -12.25 6.13
CA SER A 32 0.84 -13.18 6.15
C SER A 32 2.01 -12.67 5.31
N ASP A 33 1.75 -12.04 4.16
CA ASP A 33 2.79 -11.43 3.31
C ASP A 33 3.43 -10.25 4.03
N TRP A 34 2.63 -9.36 4.61
CA TRP A 34 3.13 -8.21 5.37
C TRP A 34 4.00 -8.62 6.56
N GLN A 35 3.63 -9.69 7.26
CA GLN A 35 4.38 -10.20 8.41
C GLN A 35 5.83 -10.57 8.05
N GLN A 36 6.09 -11.00 6.81
CA GLN A 36 7.43 -11.35 6.34
C GLN A 36 8.36 -10.13 6.16
N TYR A 37 7.82 -8.92 6.28
CA TYR A 37 8.53 -7.64 6.12
C TYR A 37 8.53 -6.78 7.39
N GLN A 38 8.09 -7.29 8.55
CA GLN A 38 8.04 -6.54 9.81
C GLN A 38 9.39 -5.94 10.27
N ASP A 39 10.50 -6.48 9.81
CA ASP A 39 11.87 -6.03 10.07
C ASP A 39 12.55 -5.41 8.82
N LYS A 40 11.76 -5.12 7.77
CA LYS A 40 12.23 -4.64 6.47
C LYS A 40 11.55 -3.32 6.07
N VAL A 41 11.39 -3.12 4.76
CA VAL A 41 10.75 -1.94 4.16
C VAL A 41 9.53 -2.41 3.37
N ALA A 42 8.39 -1.75 3.58
CA ALA A 42 7.17 -1.93 2.80
C ALA A 42 6.86 -0.68 1.96
N LEU A 43 6.23 -0.85 0.80
CA LEU A 43 5.72 0.26 0.00
C LEU A 43 4.24 0.01 -0.27
N VAL A 44 3.37 0.88 0.25
CA VAL A 44 1.93 0.81 0.06
C VAL A 44 1.54 1.67 -1.12
N VAL A 45 1.01 1.07 -2.19
CA VAL A 45 0.49 1.80 -3.35
C VAL A 45 -1.01 1.59 -3.38
N THR A 46 -1.78 2.66 -3.13
CA THR A 46 -3.24 2.54 -3.02
C THR A 46 -3.95 3.70 -3.67
N SER A 47 -5.08 3.41 -4.31
CA SER A 47 -6.01 4.41 -4.80
C SER A 47 -7.07 4.72 -3.75
N THR A 48 -7.76 5.84 -3.90
CA THR A 48 -8.91 6.17 -3.05
C THR A 48 -10.19 5.82 -3.80
N THR A 49 -11.11 5.09 -3.16
CA THR A 49 -12.41 4.74 -3.73
C THR A 49 -13.55 5.47 -3.04
N GLY A 50 -14.68 5.61 -3.74
CA GLY A 50 -15.91 6.17 -3.18
C GLY A 50 -15.72 7.56 -2.57
N GLN A 51 -15.96 7.66 -1.26
CA GLN A 51 -15.92 8.89 -0.50
C GLN A 51 -14.61 9.08 0.28
N GLY A 52 -13.53 8.38 -0.06
CA GLY A 52 -12.28 8.46 0.72
C GLY A 52 -11.81 7.13 1.29
N ASP A 53 -12.44 6.03 0.88
CA ASP A 53 -12.25 4.70 1.44
C ASP A 53 -11.16 3.93 0.70
N LEU A 54 -10.61 2.92 1.39
CA LEU A 54 -9.67 1.99 0.79
C LEU A 54 -10.39 1.04 -0.18
N PRO A 55 -9.74 0.66 -1.30
CA PRO A 55 -10.24 -0.40 -2.17
C PRO A 55 -10.40 -1.72 -1.42
N ASP A 56 -11.37 -2.54 -1.84
CA ASP A 56 -11.62 -3.87 -1.25
C ASP A 56 -10.41 -4.81 -1.31
N SER A 57 -9.48 -4.61 -2.26
CA SER A 57 -8.26 -5.41 -2.36
C SER A 57 -7.26 -5.17 -1.22
N ILE A 58 -7.24 -3.98 -0.63
CA ILE A 58 -6.25 -3.61 0.41
C ILE A 58 -6.88 -3.36 1.78
N ALA A 59 -8.20 -3.14 1.85
CA ALA A 59 -8.91 -2.95 3.11
C ALA A 59 -8.70 -4.10 4.11
N PRO A 60 -8.74 -5.41 3.72
CA PRO A 60 -8.47 -6.52 4.63
C PRO A 60 -7.07 -6.47 5.25
N LEU A 61 -6.05 -6.12 4.45
CA LEU A 61 -4.69 -5.95 4.94
C LEU A 61 -4.61 -4.82 5.97
N PHE A 62 -5.19 -3.65 5.65
CA PHE A 62 -5.19 -2.49 6.54
C PHE A 62 -5.80 -2.82 7.91
N HIS A 63 -6.97 -3.47 7.90
CA HIS A 63 -7.62 -3.92 9.13
C HIS A 63 -6.77 -4.97 9.86
N GLY A 64 -6.19 -5.94 9.16
CA GLY A 64 -5.30 -6.94 9.74
C GLY A 64 -4.08 -6.34 10.44
N ILE A 65 -3.43 -5.34 9.82
CA ILE A 65 -2.28 -4.63 10.42
C ILE A 65 -2.72 -3.92 11.71
N LYS A 66 -3.82 -3.16 11.63
CA LYS A 66 -4.33 -2.36 12.74
C LYS A 66 -4.77 -3.21 13.93
N ASP A 67 -5.49 -4.30 13.66
CA ASP A 67 -6.15 -5.09 14.69
C ASP A 67 -5.24 -6.21 15.25
N THR A 68 -4.30 -6.72 14.43
CA THR A 68 -3.51 -7.92 14.79
C THR A 68 -2.05 -7.60 15.10
N LEU A 69 -1.40 -6.72 14.31
CA LEU A 69 0.05 -6.52 14.43
C LEU A 69 0.42 -5.49 15.50
N GLY A 70 -0.44 -4.48 15.71
CA GLY A 70 -0.22 -3.47 16.74
C GLY A 70 1.13 -2.75 16.55
N PHE A 71 2.06 -2.95 17.49
CA PHE A 71 3.33 -2.22 17.53
C PHE A 71 4.43 -2.87 16.66
N GLN A 72 4.93 -2.12 15.67
CA GLN A 72 5.95 -2.58 14.71
C GLN A 72 7.17 -1.62 14.69
N PRO A 73 8.14 -1.75 15.61
CA PRO A 73 9.22 -0.77 15.76
C PRO A 73 10.28 -0.79 14.66
N ASN A 74 10.45 -1.94 14.00
CA ASN A 74 11.51 -2.13 13.00
C ASN A 74 11.02 -1.96 11.56
N LEU A 75 9.70 -1.89 11.37
CA LEU A 75 9.11 -1.72 10.06
C LEU A 75 9.30 -0.29 9.59
N ARG A 76 9.81 -0.14 8.37
CA ARG A 76 9.79 1.14 7.65
C ARG A 76 8.83 1.02 6.49
N TYR A 77 8.06 2.07 6.20
CA TYR A 77 7.17 2.03 5.05
C TYR A 77 7.13 3.37 4.31
N GLY A 78 6.83 3.28 3.02
CA GLY A 78 6.43 4.41 2.18
C GLY A 78 4.99 4.24 1.71
N VAL A 79 4.33 5.34 1.36
CA VAL A 79 2.97 5.31 0.82
C VAL A 79 2.90 6.15 -0.46
N ILE A 80 2.36 5.56 -1.52
CA ILE A 80 1.98 6.24 -2.76
C ILE A 80 0.45 6.23 -2.83
N ALA A 81 -0.15 7.37 -2.54
CA ALA A 81 -1.60 7.54 -2.56
C ALA A 81 -2.03 8.16 -3.90
N LEU A 82 -2.89 7.45 -4.63
CA LEU A 82 -3.48 7.90 -5.87
C LEU A 82 -4.92 8.37 -5.62
N GLY A 83 -5.29 9.51 -6.17
CA GLY A 83 -6.62 10.09 -6.04
C GLY A 83 -6.86 11.18 -7.06
N ASP A 84 -8.09 11.67 -7.10
CA ASP A 84 -8.48 12.81 -7.91
C ASP A 84 -8.72 14.01 -6.99
N SER A 85 -7.99 15.11 -7.24
CA SER A 85 -8.06 16.34 -6.43
C SER A 85 -9.40 17.06 -6.51
N SER A 86 -10.27 16.66 -7.45
CA SER A 86 -11.64 17.16 -7.57
C SER A 86 -12.53 16.68 -6.42
N TYR A 87 -12.11 15.63 -5.70
CA TYR A 87 -12.85 15.10 -4.54
C TYR A 87 -12.34 15.72 -3.24
N PRO A 88 -13.23 15.99 -2.26
CA PRO A 88 -12.85 16.57 -0.97
C PRO A 88 -11.82 15.71 -0.22
N ASN A 89 -11.95 14.38 -0.35
CA ASN A 89 -11.13 13.39 0.36
C ASN A 89 -9.96 12.92 -0.52
N PHE A 90 -9.24 13.88 -1.11
CA PHE A 90 -8.10 13.63 -1.98
C PHE A 90 -7.01 12.80 -1.27
N CYS A 91 -6.68 11.65 -1.88
CA CYS A 91 -5.68 10.69 -1.41
C CYS A 91 -5.93 10.17 0.03
N ASN A 92 -7.19 10.18 0.50
CA ASN A 92 -7.50 9.80 1.87
C ASN A 92 -7.20 8.32 2.16
N GLY A 93 -7.33 7.42 1.17
CA GLY A 93 -7.03 6.00 1.35
C GLY A 93 -5.59 5.77 1.82
N GLY A 94 -4.61 6.39 1.17
CA GLY A 94 -3.21 6.27 1.60
C GLY A 94 -2.88 7.06 2.87
N LYS A 95 -3.61 8.12 3.19
CA LYS A 95 -3.42 8.87 4.46
C LYS A 95 -3.87 8.11 5.70
N GLN A 96 -4.70 7.08 5.53
CA GLN A 96 -5.15 6.23 6.63
C GLN A 96 -4.09 5.21 7.06
N PHE A 97 -3.11 4.89 6.20
CA PHE A 97 -2.01 3.95 6.42
C PHE A 97 -0.89 4.53 7.29
#